data_AF-A0A316TG18-F1
#
_entry.id   AF-A0A316TG18-F1
#
_cell.length_a   1.000
_cell.length_b   1.000
_cell.length_c   1.000
_cell.angle_alpha   90.00
_cell.angle_beta   90.00
_cell.angle_gamma   90.00
#
_symmetry.space_group_name_H-M   'P 1'
#
loop_
_entity.id
_entity.type
_entity.pdbx_description
1 polymer ?
#
loop_
_entity_poly.entity_id
_entity_poly.type
_entity_poly.pdbx_seq_one_letter_code
_entity_poly.pdbx_strand_id
1 'polypeptide(L)' 'MPRTDKTKATLAAVLLGIPILALAWVPSYAKDEPELWGFPFFFWYQFLWVLVTSAATWAAYRLMLAARR' A
#
# COMPACT_ATOMS: atom_id res chain seq x y z
N MET A 1 18.84 -14.32 -19.59
CA MET A 1 17.79 -13.83 -18.67
C MET A 1 17.32 -12.48 -19.16
N PRO A 2 16.01 -12.21 -19.27
CA PRO A 2 15.52 -10.88 -19.63
C PRO A 2 16.12 -9.85 -18.65
N ARG A 3 16.65 -8.74 -19.15
CA ARG A 3 17.10 -7.64 -18.29
C ARG A 3 15.85 -7.00 -17.69
N THR A 4 15.41 -7.47 -16.53
CA THR A 4 14.40 -6.76 -15.74
C THR A 4 14.95 -5.37 -15.44
N ASP A 5 14.22 -4.34 -15.85
CA ASP A 5 14.51 -2.97 -15.47
C ASP A 5 14.50 -2.86 -13.94
N LYS A 6 15.70 -2.80 -13.36
CA LYS A 6 15.89 -2.82 -11.90
C LYS A 6 15.19 -1.63 -11.25
N THR A 7 15.13 -0.49 -11.92
CA THR A 7 14.46 0.71 -11.41
C THR A 7 12.97 0.46 -11.23
N LYS A 8 12.30 -0.08 -12.25
CA LYS A 8 10.87 -0.42 -12.19
C LYS A 8 10.58 -1.49 -11.13
N ALA A 9 11.45 -2.48 -10.99
CA ALA A 9 11.33 -3.50 -9.96
C ALA A 9 11.49 -2.91 -8.54
N THR A 10 12.47 -2.02 -8.32
CA THR A 10 12.65 -1.32 -7.05
C THR A 10 11.45 -0.45 -6.70
N LEU A 11 10.93 0.31 -7.67
CA LEU A 11 9.73 1.14 -7.49
C LEU A 11 8.50 0.30 -7.11
N ALA A 12 8.32 -0.88 -7.74
CA ALA A 12 7.24 -1.80 -7.39
C ALA A 12 7.39 -2.33 -5.95
N ALA A 13 8.61 -2.66 -5.53
CA ALA A 13 8.90 -3.12 -4.17
C ALA A 13 8.64 -2.02 -3.14
N VAL A 14 9.06 -0.78 -3.41
CA VAL A 14 8.80 0.37 -2.53
C VAL A 14 7.30 0.61 -2.40
N LEU A 15 6.56 0.59 -3.51
CA LEU A 15 5.11 0.82 -3.53
C LEU A 15 4.35 -0.20 -2.67
N LEU A 16 4.74 -1.48 -2.73
CA LEU A 16 4.16 -2.53 -1.90
C LEU A 16 4.64 -2.48 -0.44
N GLY A 17 5.82 -1.91 -0.18
CA GLY A 17 6.33 -1.71 1.17
C GLY A 17 5.53 -0.71 1.99
N ILE A 18 4.94 0.31 1.35
CA ILE A 18 4.14 1.36 2.00
C ILE A 18 3.00 0.79 2.86
N PRO A 19 2.05 0.00 2.32
CA PRO A 19 0.95 -0.55 3.12
C PRO A 19 1.44 -1.49 4.22
N ILE A 20 2.51 -2.26 3.99
CA ILE A 20 3.08 -3.16 5.00
C ILE A 20 3.60 -2.34 6.19
N LEU A 21 4.42 -1.31 5.94
CA LEU A 21 5.00 -0.49 6.99
C LEU A 21 3.93 0.31 7.75
N ALA A 22 2.95 0.86 7.03
CA ALA A 22 1.87 1.63 7.65
C ALA A 22 0.99 0.75 8.55
N LEU A 23 0.62 -0.45 8.10
CA LEU A 23 -0.20 -1.36 8.89
C LEU A 23 0.58 -2.07 10.01
N ALA A 24 1.89 -2.28 9.84
CA ALA A 24 2.75 -2.79 10.91
C ALA A 24 2.92 -1.78 12.06
N TRP A 25 2.82 -0.48 11.78
CA TRP A 25 2.87 0.57 12.81
C TRP A 25 1.55 0.68 13.57
N VAL A 26 1.22 -0.35 14.35
CA VAL A 26 -0.04 -0.45 15.12
C VAL A 26 -0.34 0.80 15.97
N PRO A 27 0.62 1.38 16.74
CA PRO A 27 0.38 2.60 17.49
C PRO A 27 -0.09 3.81 16.67
N SER A 28 0.14 3.84 15.35
CA SER A 28 -0.29 4.96 14.51
C SER A 28 -1.82 5.01 14.33
N TYR A 29 -2.49 3.85 14.44
CA TYR A 29 -3.93 3.74 14.16
C TYR A 29 -4.77 2.97 15.17
N ALA A 30 -4.18 2.35 16.18
CA ALA A 30 -4.90 1.73 17.29
C ALA A 30 -5.43 2.79 18.27
N LYS A 31 -6.39 3.59 17.83
CA LYS A 31 -7.08 4.63 18.60
C LYS A 31 -8.50 4.79 18.09
N ASP A 32 -9.38 5.31 18.96
CA ASP A 32 -10.77 5.54 18.61
C ASP A 32 -10.97 6.89 17.90
N GLU A 33 -10.18 7.90 18.28
CA GLU A 33 -10.22 9.23 17.66
C GLU A 33 -9.12 9.44 16.60
N PRO A 34 -9.40 10.16 15.50
CA PRO A 34 -10.67 10.83 15.18
C PRO A 34 -11.75 9.89 14.62
N GLU A 35 -12.98 10.11 15.08
CA GLU A 35 -14.15 9.44 14.52
C GLU A 35 -14.67 10.17 13.27
N LEU A 36 -15.14 9.40 12.30
CA LEU A 36 -15.87 9.92 11.13
C LEU A 36 -17.33 9.50 11.24
N TRP A 37 -18.23 10.45 11.52
CA TRP A 37 -19.67 10.19 11.66
C TRP A 37 -20.01 9.08 12.69
N GLY A 38 -19.28 9.04 13.82
CA GLY A 38 -19.43 7.99 14.84
C GLY A 38 -18.72 6.67 14.50
N PHE A 39 -17.89 6.67 13.45
CA PHE A 39 -17.08 5.52 13.07
C PHE A 39 -15.62 5.70 13.52
N PRO A 40 -15.09 4.83 14.41
CA PRO A 40 -13.77 5.00 15.01
C PRO A 40 -12.60 5.00 14.02
N PHE A 41 -11.52 5.69 14.38
CA PHE A 41 -10.29 5.83 13.58
C PHE A 41 -9.76 4.51 13.06
N PHE A 42 -9.60 3.54 13.98
CA PHE A 42 -9.13 2.20 13.64
C PHE A 42 -9.84 1.64 12.40
N PHE A 43 -11.17 1.66 12.37
CA PHE A 43 -11.92 1.00 11.32
C PHE A 43 -11.82 1.72 9.97
N TRP A 44 -12.06 3.04 9.90
CA TRP A 44 -12.03 3.71 8.59
C TRP A 44 -10.63 3.77 8.04
N TYR A 45 -9.64 3.87 8.92
CA TYR A 45 -8.24 3.82 8.52
C TYR A 45 -7.95 2.47 7.85
N GLN A 46 -8.39 1.34 8.42
CA GLN A 46 -8.27 0.03 7.77
C GLN A 46 -8.99 -0.02 6.42
N PHE A 47 -10.22 0.50 6.32
CA PHE A 47 -10.95 0.53 5.04
C PHE A 47 -10.25 1.36 3.97
N LEU A 48 -9.69 2.51 4.33
CA LEU A 48 -8.86 3.31 3.44
C LEU A 48 -7.65 2.50 2.95
N TRP A 49 -6.99 1.77 3.85
CA TRP A 49 -5.85 0.92 3.49
C TRP A 49 -6.21 -0.26 2.59
N VAL A 50 -7.43 -0.78 2.65
CA VAL A 50 -7.88 -1.79 1.66
C VAL A 50 -7.83 -1.22 0.24
N LEU A 51 -8.37 -0.01 0.04
CA LEU A 51 -8.36 0.66 -1.27
C LEU A 51 -6.95 1.05 -1.70
N VAL A 52 -6.17 1.63 -0.79
CA VAL A 52 -4.77 2.03 -1.06
C VAL A 52 -3.92 0.82 -1.41
N THR A 53 -4.05 -0.29 -0.68
CA THR A 53 -3.29 -1.53 -0.94
C THR A 53 -3.68 -2.15 -2.27
N SER A 54 -4.98 -2.13 -2.62
CA SER A 54 -5.45 -2.59 -3.93
C SER A 54 -4.84 -1.75 -5.07
N ALA A 55 -4.87 -0.42 -4.94
CA ALA A 55 -4.27 0.49 -5.91
C ALA A 55 -2.74 0.32 -6.02
N ALA A 56 -2.05 0.18 -4.89
CA ALA A 56 -0.61 -0.08 -4.83
C ALA A 56 -0.27 -1.40 -5.52
N THR A 57 -1.02 -2.46 -5.25
CA THR A 57 -0.86 -3.78 -5.90
C THR A 57 -1.06 -3.69 -7.42
N TRP A 58 -2.10 -2.99 -7.85
CA TRP A 58 -2.39 -2.82 -9.28
C TRP A 58 -1.29 -2.02 -9.99
N ALA A 59 -0.83 -0.93 -9.40
CA ALA A 59 0.26 -0.13 -9.95
C ALA A 59 1.60 -0.90 -9.97
N ALA A 60 1.91 -1.68 -8.93
CA ALA A 60 3.07 -2.57 -8.90
C ALA A 60 2.99 -3.62 -10.02
N TYR A 61 1.81 -4.21 -10.24
CA TYR A 61 1.57 -5.15 -11.34
C TYR A 61 1.82 -4.50 -12.71
N ARG A 62 1.27 -3.31 -12.94
CA ARG A 62 1.48 -2.54 -14.18
C ARG A 62 2.95 -2.21 -14.42
N LEU A 63 3.67 -1.85 -13.36
CA LEU A 63 5.08 -1.52 -13.42
C LEU A 63 5.95 -2.74 -13.73
N MET A 64 5.65 -3.88 -13.12
CA MET A 64 6.29 -5.16 -13.41
C MET A 64 6.00 -5.64 -14.83
N LEU A 65 4.79 -5.42 -15.34
CA LEU A 65 4.46 -5.71 -16.73
C LEU A 65 5.26 -4.83 -17.71
N ALA A 66 5.43 -3.54 -17.39
CA ALA A 66 6.22 -2.60 -18.17
C ALA A 66 7.75 -2.81 -18.03
N ALA A 67 8.22 -3.54 -17.02
CA ALA A 67 9.62 -3.91 -16.85
C ALA A 67 10.01 -5.18 -17.63
N ARG A 68 9.00 -5.94 -18.08
CA ARG A 68 9.15 -7.16 -18.89
C ARG A 68 9.01 -6.93 -20.39
N ARG A 69 8.45 -5.79 -20.80
CA ARG A 69 8.43 -5.32 -22.19
C ARG A 69 9.73 -4.60 -22.50
#